data_AF-A0A9W7YDR0-F1
#
_entry.id   AF-A0A9W7YDR0-F1
#
_cell.length_a   1.000
_cell.length_b   1.000
_cell.length_c   1.000
_cell.angle_alpha   90.00
_cell.angle_beta   90.00
_cell.angle_gamma   90.00
#
_symmetry.space_group_name_H-M   'P 1'
#
loop_
_entity.id
_entity.type
_entity.pdbx_description
1 polymer ?
#
loop_
_entity_poly.entity_id
_entity_poly.type
_entity_poly.pdbx_seq_one_letter_code
_entity_poly.pdbx_strand_id
1 'polypeptide(L)'
;MVAPNSPVVGTIRGECVYLRTHVQKVCSRMAWRRTGRTVKDQEQPIKHTTTVRKGVECVSEMYGLWQTQVVCPEPVVHGQVPRNEYGNVDLFVPEMLPHGGTHVRDPGARSMCKELDIDCADAVVGFEFRRGATVPVLDGVVIATESRDMLLDALREERRIAIATARAAAETRAVQRWRRLLIALRVRAEIDSTFASRSSRSTTTFTTPNTTFY
;
A
#
# COMPACT_ATOMS: atom_id res chain seq x y z
N MET A 1 -23.55 -6.87 -24.66
CA MET A 1 -24.49 -6.06 -25.44
C MET A 1 -24.04 -6.10 -26.89
N VAL A 2 -24.97 -6.24 -27.83
CA VAL A 2 -24.62 -6.25 -29.26
C VAL A 2 -24.25 -4.82 -29.66
N ALA A 3 -23.12 -4.65 -30.35
CA ALA A 3 -22.69 -3.33 -30.81
C ALA A 3 -23.70 -2.77 -31.83
N PRO A 4 -23.87 -1.43 -31.92
CA PRO A 4 -24.73 -0.83 -32.94
C PRO A 4 -24.37 -1.34 -34.33
N ASN A 5 -25.38 -1.59 -35.16
CA ASN A 5 -25.24 -2.04 -36.56
C ASN A 5 -24.57 -3.41 -36.77
N SER A 6 -24.60 -4.29 -35.76
CA SER A 6 -24.08 -5.65 -35.90
C SER A 6 -25.00 -6.51 -36.79
N PRO A 7 -24.47 -7.20 -37.81
CA PRO A 7 -25.28 -8.06 -38.67
C PRO A 7 -25.77 -9.30 -37.91
N VAL A 8 -27.01 -9.69 -38.22
CA VAL A 8 -27.62 -10.95 -37.77
C VAL A 8 -27.11 -12.07 -38.65
N VAL A 9 -26.53 -13.10 -38.03
CA VAL A 9 -25.93 -14.26 -38.72
C VAL A 9 -27.00 -15.28 -39.11
N GLY A 10 -28.07 -15.36 -38.32
CA GLY A 10 -29.19 -16.25 -38.54
C GLY A 10 -30.23 -16.09 -37.44
N THR A 11 -31.26 -16.92 -37.50
CA THR A 11 -32.36 -16.91 -36.52
C THR A 11 -32.62 -18.32 -36.04
N ILE A 12 -32.69 -18.53 -34.73
CA ILE A 12 -33.07 -19.81 -34.13
C ILE A 12 -34.37 -19.59 -33.36
N ARG A 13 -35.45 -20.27 -33.75
CA ARG A 13 -36.76 -20.18 -33.07
C ARG A 13 -37.29 -18.74 -32.93
N GLY A 14 -37.00 -17.88 -33.91
CA GLY A 14 -37.40 -16.46 -33.89
C GLY A 14 -36.41 -15.53 -33.16
N GLU A 15 -35.39 -16.05 -32.48
CA GLU A 15 -34.35 -15.24 -31.84
C GLU A 15 -33.18 -14.97 -32.79
N CYS A 16 -32.75 -13.70 -32.88
CA CYS A 16 -31.61 -13.29 -33.69
C CYS A 16 -30.29 -13.82 -33.10
N VAL A 17 -29.50 -14.47 -33.94
CA VAL A 17 -28.17 -15.00 -33.60
C VAL A 17 -27.11 -14.03 -34.10
N TYR A 18 -26.22 -13.61 -33.21
CA TYR A 18 -25.11 -12.71 -33.51
C TYR A 18 -23.77 -13.42 -33.28
N LEU A 19 -22.74 -13.00 -34.03
CA LEU A 19 -21.37 -13.45 -33.74
C LEU A 19 -20.93 -12.96 -32.36
N ARG A 20 -20.16 -13.79 -31.65
CA ARG A 20 -19.60 -13.42 -30.34
C ARG A 20 -18.71 -12.18 -30.41
N THR A 21 -18.07 -11.94 -31.55
CA THR A 21 -17.26 -10.76 -31.86
C THR A 21 -18.06 -9.45 -31.83
N HIS A 22 -19.35 -9.49 -32.13
CA HIS A 22 -20.25 -8.35 -32.08
C HIS A 22 -20.85 -8.10 -30.69
N VAL A 23 -20.67 -9.05 -29.77
CA VAL A 23 -21.11 -8.91 -28.38
C VAL A 23 -20.00 -8.28 -27.55
N GLN A 24 -20.19 -7.02 -27.22
CA GLN A 24 -19.24 -6.24 -26.44
C GLN A 24 -19.65 -6.09 -24.98
N LYS A 25 -18.65 -5.88 -24.12
CA LYS A 25 -18.84 -5.53 -22.72
C LYS A 25 -19.30 -4.07 -22.62
N VAL A 26 -20.29 -3.82 -21.75
CA VAL A 26 -20.68 -2.48 -21.35
C VAL A 26 -20.33 -2.27 -19.89
N CYS A 27 -19.81 -1.10 -19.58
CA CYS A 27 -19.31 -0.73 -18.25
C CYS A 27 -19.81 0.66 -17.88
N SER A 28 -19.88 0.95 -16.59
CA SER A 28 -20.14 2.32 -16.13
C SER A 28 -18.98 3.26 -16.46
N ARG A 29 -19.22 4.58 -16.44
CA ARG A 29 -18.18 5.59 -16.66
C ARG A 29 -16.97 5.38 -15.73
N MET A 30 -17.22 5.12 -14.45
CA MET A 30 -16.17 4.82 -13.47
C MET A 30 -15.39 3.54 -13.80
N ALA A 31 -16.07 2.49 -14.26
CA ALA A 31 -15.41 1.26 -14.65
C ALA A 31 -14.54 1.43 -15.92
N TRP A 32 -14.97 2.26 -16.88
CA TRP A 32 -14.12 2.66 -18.01
C TRP A 32 -12.92 3.51 -17.58
N ARG A 33 -13.10 4.44 -16.63
CA ARG A 33 -12.00 5.27 -16.10
C ARG A 33 -10.86 4.41 -15.54
N ARG A 34 -11.18 3.34 -14.81
CA ARG A 34 -10.19 2.38 -14.29
C ARG A 34 -9.39 1.64 -15.37
N THR A 35 -9.87 1.64 -16.61
CA THR A 35 -9.16 1.06 -17.78
C THR A 35 -8.41 2.12 -18.60
N GLY A 36 -8.28 3.35 -18.08
CA GLY A 36 -7.67 4.46 -18.82
C GLY A 36 -8.55 5.01 -19.93
N ARG A 37 -9.88 4.89 -19.82
CA ARG A 37 -10.83 5.36 -20.84
C ARG A 37 -11.87 6.29 -20.25
N THR A 38 -12.22 7.33 -21.00
CA THR A 38 -13.35 8.21 -20.68
C THR A 38 -14.43 8.06 -21.72
N VAL A 39 -15.69 8.19 -21.31
CA VAL A 39 -16.82 8.25 -22.24
C VAL A 39 -16.73 9.57 -22.97
N LYS A 40 -16.87 9.55 -24.30
CA LYS A 40 -16.84 10.75 -25.15
C LYS A 40 -17.95 11.72 -24.71
N ASP A 41 -17.75 12.99 -24.97
CA ASP A 41 -18.72 14.01 -24.61
C ASP A 41 -20.04 13.78 -25.34
N GLN A 42 -21.16 14.07 -24.67
CA GLN A 42 -22.53 13.97 -25.19
C GLN A 42 -23.04 12.55 -25.57
N GLU A 43 -22.28 11.49 -25.31
CA GLU A 43 -22.74 10.10 -25.50
C GLU A 43 -23.85 9.72 -24.52
N GLN A 44 -24.93 9.13 -25.04
CA GLN A 44 -26.05 8.61 -24.23
C GLN A 44 -25.78 7.18 -23.76
N PRO A 45 -26.15 6.80 -22.52
CA PRO A 45 -25.96 5.45 -22.03
C PRO A 45 -26.79 4.45 -22.85
N ILE A 46 -26.17 3.32 -23.22
CA ILE A 46 -26.86 2.28 -23.98
C ILE A 46 -27.69 1.35 -23.08
N LYS A 47 -27.34 1.26 -21.80
CA LYS A 47 -28.08 0.47 -20.82
C LYS A 47 -28.12 1.16 -19.47
N HIS A 48 -29.30 1.17 -18.86
CA HIS A 48 -29.46 1.46 -17.44
C HIS A 48 -29.55 0.13 -16.67
N THR A 49 -28.79 0.02 -15.59
CA THR A 49 -28.85 -1.14 -14.68
C THR A 49 -29.22 -0.66 -13.29
N THR A 50 -30.33 -1.14 -12.76
CA THR A 50 -30.76 -0.84 -11.39
C THR A 50 -30.15 -1.85 -10.44
N THR A 51 -29.58 -1.36 -9.34
CA THR A 51 -29.08 -2.18 -8.23
C THR A 51 -29.59 -1.62 -6.92
N VAL A 52 -30.04 -2.48 -6.01
CA VAL A 52 -30.46 -2.04 -4.68
C VAL A 52 -29.26 -2.04 -3.74
N ARG A 53 -28.93 -0.88 -3.16
CA ARG A 53 -27.86 -0.74 -2.16
C ARG A 53 -28.44 -0.08 -0.91
N LYS A 54 -28.35 -0.77 0.23
CA LYS A 54 -28.90 -0.30 1.52
C LYS A 54 -30.37 0.14 1.44
N GLY A 55 -31.19 -0.60 0.67
CA GLY A 55 -32.61 -0.30 0.48
C GLY A 55 -32.92 0.83 -0.50
N VAL A 56 -31.90 1.46 -1.10
CA VAL A 56 -32.07 2.50 -2.12
C VAL A 56 -31.77 1.92 -3.50
N GLU A 57 -32.66 2.16 -4.46
CA GLU A 57 -32.41 1.84 -5.86
C GLU A 57 -31.40 2.82 -6.45
N CYS A 58 -30.29 2.29 -6.95
CA CYS A 58 -29.26 3.02 -7.65
C CYS A 58 -29.28 2.61 -9.12
N VAL A 59 -29.62 3.54 -10.00
CA VAL A 59 -29.54 3.35 -11.45
C VAL A 59 -28.12 3.69 -11.92
N SER A 60 -27.46 2.73 -12.55
CA SER A 60 -26.14 2.90 -13.15
C SER A 60 -26.24 2.96 -14.67
N GLU A 61 -25.67 4.02 -15.23
CA GLU A 61 -25.48 4.21 -16.67
C GLU A 61 -24.32 3.35 -17.18
N MET A 62 -24.53 2.64 -18.28
CA MET A 62 -23.55 1.74 -18.88
C MET A 62 -23.30 2.13 -20.33
N TYR A 63 -22.02 2.11 -20.71
CA TYR A 63 -21.52 2.53 -22.01
C TYR A 63 -20.73 1.42 -22.66
N GLY A 64 -20.77 1.35 -23.98
CA GLY A 64 -19.92 0.47 -24.78
C GLY A 64 -18.54 1.06 -25.05
N LEU A 65 -17.62 0.23 -25.55
CA LEU A 65 -16.25 0.65 -25.88
C LEU A 65 -16.24 1.73 -26.97
N TRP A 66 -17.12 1.65 -27.98
CA TRP A 66 -17.22 2.61 -29.08
C TRP A 66 -17.60 4.04 -28.63
N GLN A 67 -18.24 4.15 -27.46
CA GLN A 67 -18.64 5.42 -26.83
C GLN A 67 -17.50 6.02 -25.99
N THR A 68 -16.32 5.39 -25.97
CA THR A 68 -15.20 5.79 -25.12
C THR A 68 -13.96 6.10 -25.93
N GLN A 69 -13.11 6.97 -25.38
CA GLN A 69 -11.78 7.29 -25.89
C GLN A 69 -10.73 7.05 -24.82
N VAL A 70 -9.46 6.89 -25.22
CA VAL A 70 -8.34 6.79 -24.27
C VAL A 70 -8.23 8.12 -23.53
N VAL A 71 -8.05 8.07 -22.21
CA VAL A 71 -7.78 9.25 -21.41
C VAL A 71 -6.40 9.76 -21.77
N CYS A 72 -6.31 11.00 -22.23
CA CYS A 72 -5.05 11.72 -22.34
C CYS A 72 -4.95 12.65 -21.12
N PRO A 73 -4.09 12.37 -20.12
CA PRO A 73 -3.90 13.28 -19.01
C PRO A 73 -3.33 14.61 -19.50
N GLU A 74 -3.65 15.69 -18.79
CA GLU A 74 -2.95 16.96 -18.99
C GLU A 74 -1.45 16.76 -18.73
N PRO A 75 -0.55 17.43 -19.47
CA PRO A 75 0.88 17.32 -19.25
C PRO A 75 1.32 18.06 -17.97
N VAL A 76 2.49 17.71 -17.46
CA VAL A 76 3.17 18.50 -16.43
C VAL A 76 3.67 19.79 -17.07
N VAL A 77 3.33 20.93 -16.47
CA VAL A 77 3.68 22.26 -16.99
C VAL A 77 4.38 23.07 -15.88
N HIS A 78 5.56 23.62 -16.16
CA HIS A 78 6.37 24.39 -15.20
C HIS A 78 6.63 23.64 -13.89
N GLY A 79 6.92 22.34 -13.98
CA GLY A 79 7.13 21.49 -12.81
C GLY A 79 5.86 21.16 -12.01
N GLN A 80 4.68 21.66 -12.41
CA GLN A 80 3.43 21.43 -11.70
C GLN A 80 2.70 20.20 -12.24
N VAL A 81 2.38 19.28 -11.33
CA VAL A 81 1.68 18.04 -11.62
C VAL A 81 0.17 18.29 -11.67
N PRO A 82 -0.53 17.88 -12.74
CA PRO A 82 -1.98 18.01 -12.83
C PRO A 82 -2.66 17.09 -11.81
N ARG A 83 -3.73 17.58 -11.19
CA ARG A 83 -4.42 16.88 -10.09
C ARG A 83 -5.91 16.76 -10.38
N ASN A 84 -6.51 15.68 -9.88
CA ASN A 84 -7.95 15.51 -9.82
C ASN A 84 -8.56 16.41 -8.72
N GLU A 85 -9.88 16.39 -8.60
CA GLU A 85 -10.64 17.15 -7.58
C GLU A 85 -10.24 16.82 -6.12
N TYR A 86 -9.56 15.69 -5.91
CA TYR A 86 -9.07 15.25 -4.60
C TYR A 86 -7.60 15.61 -4.36
N GLY A 87 -6.93 16.31 -5.29
CA GLY A 87 -5.53 16.70 -5.17
C GLY A 87 -4.52 15.60 -5.54
N ASN A 88 -4.98 14.49 -6.13
CA ASN A 88 -4.17 13.32 -6.47
C ASN A 88 -4.12 13.09 -7.99
N VAL A 89 -3.26 12.18 -8.45
CA VAL A 89 -3.26 11.70 -9.84
C VAL A 89 -3.92 10.32 -9.91
N ASP A 90 -4.95 10.19 -10.74
CA ASP A 90 -5.52 8.88 -11.09
C ASP A 90 -4.53 8.13 -12.00
N LEU A 91 -3.90 7.06 -11.52
CA LEU A 91 -2.89 6.28 -12.27
C LEU A 91 -3.26 4.79 -12.32
N PHE A 92 -4.42 4.47 -12.89
CA PHE A 92 -4.92 3.09 -12.96
C PHE A 92 -4.23 2.24 -14.03
N VAL A 93 -3.73 2.88 -15.09
CA VAL A 93 -2.96 2.26 -16.16
C VAL A 93 -1.74 3.14 -16.49
N PRO A 94 -0.65 2.59 -17.04
CA PRO A 94 0.56 3.36 -17.35
C PRO A 94 0.33 4.57 -18.26
N GLU A 95 -0.62 4.46 -19.20
CA GLU A 95 -0.97 5.52 -20.16
C GLU A 95 -1.63 6.74 -19.50
N MET A 96 -2.09 6.62 -18.24
CA MET A 96 -2.63 7.74 -17.48
C MET A 96 -1.53 8.60 -16.83
N LEU A 97 -0.25 8.23 -16.98
CA LEU A 97 0.86 9.05 -16.50
C LEU A 97 0.93 10.35 -17.32
N PRO A 98 0.83 11.54 -16.70
CA PRO A 98 1.03 12.81 -17.38
C PRO A 98 2.34 12.85 -18.16
N HIS A 99 2.30 13.36 -19.39
CA HIS A 99 3.53 13.65 -20.14
C HIS A 99 4.41 14.64 -19.37
N GLY A 100 5.71 14.38 -19.30
CA GLY A 100 6.63 15.14 -18.45
C GLY A 100 6.59 14.75 -16.97
N GLY A 101 5.69 13.85 -16.57
CA GLY A 101 5.64 13.28 -15.22
C GLY A 101 6.41 11.97 -15.09
N THR A 102 6.93 11.71 -13.89
CA THR A 102 7.52 10.43 -13.50
C THR A 102 6.81 9.90 -12.25
N HIS A 103 6.45 8.61 -12.29
CA HIS A 103 5.91 7.88 -11.14
C HIS A 103 7.04 7.31 -10.27
N VAL A 104 7.16 7.82 -9.04
CA VAL A 104 8.13 7.38 -8.04
C VAL A 104 7.43 6.56 -6.97
N ARG A 105 7.63 5.24 -7.02
CA ARG A 105 7.05 4.26 -6.10
C ARG A 105 7.90 4.11 -4.84
N ASP A 106 7.75 5.06 -3.93
CA ASP A 106 8.39 5.00 -2.62
C ASP A 106 7.50 5.62 -1.53
N PRO A 107 7.35 4.97 -0.35
CA PRO A 107 6.50 5.48 0.72
C PRO A 107 7.03 6.78 1.37
N GLY A 108 8.33 7.03 1.33
CA GLY A 108 8.96 8.26 1.80
C GLY A 108 8.92 9.41 0.80
N ALA A 109 8.62 9.13 -0.48
CA ALA A 109 8.67 10.13 -1.55
C ALA A 109 7.82 11.35 -1.27
N ARG A 110 6.61 11.20 -0.73
CA ARG A 110 5.73 12.34 -0.42
C ARG A 110 6.32 13.26 0.63
N SER A 111 6.94 12.69 1.66
CA SER A 111 7.61 13.46 2.71
C SER A 111 8.83 14.18 2.15
N MET A 112 9.64 13.46 1.37
CA MET A 112 10.86 14.01 0.77
C MET A 112 10.57 15.12 -0.24
N CYS A 113 9.51 15.00 -1.05
CA CYS A 113 9.10 16.08 -1.95
C CYS A 113 8.76 17.37 -1.18
N LYS A 114 8.12 17.24 -0.02
CA LYS A 114 7.81 18.39 0.85
C LYS A 114 9.07 19.02 1.44
N GLU A 115 10.08 18.23 1.76
CA GLU A 115 11.36 18.71 2.28
C GLU A 115 12.18 19.43 1.20
N LEU A 116 12.13 18.94 -0.03
CA LEU A 116 12.85 19.49 -1.18
C LEU A 116 12.08 20.60 -1.94
N ASP A 117 10.88 20.96 -1.48
CA ASP A 117 9.98 21.92 -2.15
C ASP A 117 9.68 21.55 -3.62
N ILE A 118 9.49 20.25 -3.88
CA ILE A 118 9.14 19.70 -5.20
C ILE A 118 7.62 19.51 -5.28
N ASP A 119 7.00 20.03 -6.34
CA ASP A 119 5.58 19.79 -6.60
C ASP A 119 5.34 18.29 -6.88
N CYS A 120 4.47 17.68 -6.07
CA CYS A 120 4.15 16.27 -6.16
C CYS A 120 2.66 16.04 -5.90
N ALA A 121 2.14 14.95 -6.49
CA ALA A 121 0.78 14.47 -6.24
C ALA A 121 0.81 12.97 -5.95
N ASP A 122 -0.01 12.50 -5.01
CA ASP A 122 -0.09 11.07 -4.70
C ASP A 122 -0.70 10.32 -5.89
N ALA A 123 -0.12 9.17 -6.23
CA ALA A 123 -0.62 8.33 -7.32
C ALA A 123 -1.66 7.34 -6.79
N VAL A 124 -2.92 7.53 -7.19
CA VAL A 124 -4.01 6.60 -6.88
C VAL A 124 -4.02 5.51 -7.95
N VAL A 125 -3.53 4.33 -7.60
CA VAL A 125 -3.45 3.18 -8.53
C VAL A 125 -4.67 2.28 -8.50
N GLY A 126 -5.55 2.47 -7.52
CA GLY A 126 -6.75 1.67 -7.40
C GLY A 126 -7.58 2.03 -6.17
N PHE A 127 -8.54 1.16 -5.87
CA PHE A 127 -9.38 1.27 -4.69
C PHE A 127 -9.54 -0.10 -4.06
N GLU A 128 -9.47 -0.15 -2.73
CA GLU A 128 -9.68 -1.37 -1.96
C GLU A 128 -10.82 -1.17 -0.96
N PHE A 129 -11.50 -2.27 -0.63
CA PHE A 129 -12.54 -2.25 0.38
C PHE A 129 -11.95 -2.61 1.74
N ARG A 130 -11.89 -1.64 2.65
CA ARG A 130 -11.37 -1.82 4.02
C ARG A 130 -12.38 -1.29 5.02
N ARG A 131 -12.65 -2.09 6.07
CA ARG A 131 -13.52 -1.71 7.21
C ARG A 131 -14.88 -1.13 6.81
N GLY A 132 -15.52 -1.69 5.77
CA GLY A 132 -16.84 -1.24 5.33
C GLY A 132 -16.83 -0.01 4.39
N ALA A 133 -15.66 0.52 4.05
CA ALA A 133 -15.49 1.67 3.16
C ALA A 133 -14.58 1.33 1.96
N THR A 134 -14.79 2.03 0.84
CA THR A 134 -13.89 1.96 -0.31
C THR A 134 -12.85 3.08 -0.16
N VAL A 135 -11.58 2.72 -0.05
CA VAL A 135 -10.47 3.67 0.15
C VAL A 135 -9.52 3.64 -1.05
N PRO A 136 -8.93 4.78 -1.45
CA PRO A 136 -7.94 4.81 -2.52
C PRO A 136 -6.66 4.10 -2.08
N VAL A 137 -6.09 3.33 -3.00
CA VAL A 137 -4.75 2.73 -2.83
C VAL A 137 -3.75 3.72 -3.41
N LEU A 138 -2.96 4.33 -2.53
CA LEU A 138 -1.86 5.21 -2.90
C LEU A 138 -0.60 4.38 -3.10
N ASP A 139 0.08 4.58 -4.23
CA ASP A 139 1.36 3.93 -4.53
C ASP A 139 2.37 4.98 -4.98
N GLY A 140 3.08 5.57 -4.02
CA GLY A 140 4.05 6.62 -4.30
C GLY A 140 3.45 7.91 -4.85
N VAL A 141 4.27 8.67 -5.58
CA VAL A 141 3.93 10.02 -6.07
C VAL A 141 4.24 10.17 -7.56
N VAL A 142 3.52 11.08 -8.22
CA VAL A 142 3.90 11.62 -9.52
C VAL A 142 4.57 12.98 -9.30
N ILE A 143 5.71 13.17 -9.93
CA ILE A 143 6.50 14.40 -9.92
C ILE A 143 6.90 14.80 -11.34
N ALA A 144 7.35 16.03 -11.52
CA ALA A 144 7.99 16.44 -12.77
C ALA A 144 9.27 15.63 -13.02
N THR A 145 9.53 15.28 -14.28
CA THR A 145 10.64 14.39 -14.65
C THR A 145 12.00 15.02 -14.37
N GLU A 146 12.11 16.34 -14.49
CA GLU A 146 13.32 17.10 -14.18
C GLU A 146 13.75 16.97 -12.71
N SER A 147 12.81 16.79 -11.78
CA SER A 147 13.09 16.70 -10.34
C SER A 147 13.29 15.26 -9.86
N ARG A 148 13.21 14.28 -10.78
CA ARG A 148 13.28 12.85 -10.45
C ARG A 148 14.56 12.46 -9.74
N ASP A 149 15.70 12.80 -10.33
CA ASP A 149 16.99 12.31 -9.85
C ASP A 149 17.32 12.92 -8.48
N MET A 150 16.99 14.20 -8.29
CA MET A 150 17.10 14.89 -7.01
C MET A 150 16.30 14.17 -5.90
N LEU A 151 15.03 13.83 -6.18
CA LEU A 151 14.20 13.11 -5.23
C LEU A 151 14.77 11.72 -4.91
N LEU A 152 15.19 10.98 -5.93
CA LEU A 152 15.73 9.62 -5.75
C LEU A 152 17.02 9.61 -4.94
N ASP A 153 17.91 10.58 -5.16
CA ASP A 153 19.16 10.68 -4.42
C ASP A 153 18.92 11.08 -2.96
N ALA A 154 18.00 12.01 -2.70
CA ALA A 154 17.62 12.36 -1.33
C ALA A 154 17.00 11.17 -0.58
N LEU A 155 16.11 10.40 -1.22
CA LEU A 155 15.53 9.18 -0.64
C LEU A 155 16.59 8.11 -0.34
N ARG A 156 17.58 7.96 -1.22
CA ARG A 156 18.71 7.03 -0.99
C ARG A 156 19.53 7.45 0.22
N GLU A 157 19.81 8.74 0.34
CA GLU A 157 20.59 9.28 1.45
C GLU A 157 19.85 9.14 2.78
N GLU A 158 18.56 9.48 2.82
CA GLU A 158 17.71 9.31 4.01
C GLU A 158 17.72 7.85 4.48
N ARG A 159 17.55 6.89 3.57
CA ARG A 159 17.63 5.46 3.92
C ARG A 159 19.01 5.07 4.43
N ARG A 160 20.09 5.61 3.85
CA ARG A 160 21.47 5.34 4.29
C ARG A 160 21.67 5.79 5.73
N ILE A 161 21.21 7.00 6.06
CA ILE A 161 21.27 7.57 7.41
C ILE A 161 20.40 6.74 8.38
N ALA A 162 19.18 6.39 7.99
CA ALA A 162 18.27 5.58 8.81
C ALA A 162 18.85 4.18 9.13
N ILE A 163 19.48 3.54 8.14
CA ILE A 163 20.16 2.23 8.34
C ILE A 163 21.35 2.38 9.28
N ALA A 164 22.20 3.40 9.08
CA ALA A 164 23.38 3.62 9.92
C ALA A 164 23.00 3.89 11.38
N THR A 165 22.02 4.76 11.60
CA THR A 165 21.50 5.08 12.94
C THR A 165 20.85 3.88 13.62
N ALA A 166 20.05 3.09 12.88
CA ALA A 166 19.45 1.86 13.40
C ALA A 166 20.51 0.82 13.81
N ARG A 167 21.60 0.68 13.03
CA ARG A 167 22.74 -0.18 13.35
C ARG A 167 23.44 0.26 14.63
N ALA A 168 23.81 1.54 14.73
CA ALA A 168 24.45 2.09 15.93
C ALA A 168 23.56 1.91 17.19
N ALA A 169 22.24 2.12 17.05
CA ALA A 169 21.29 1.87 18.13
C ALA A 169 21.16 0.39 18.48
N ALA A 170 21.27 -0.52 17.51
CA ALA A 170 21.25 -1.97 17.75
C ALA A 170 22.51 -2.43 18.49
N GLU A 171 23.69 -1.96 18.07
CA GLU A 171 24.97 -2.23 18.72
C GLU A 171 24.97 -1.74 20.18
N THR A 172 24.51 -0.51 20.42
CA THR A 172 24.39 0.05 21.77
C THR A 172 23.47 -0.80 22.65
N ARG A 173 22.32 -1.24 22.12
CA ARG A 173 21.38 -2.12 22.83
C ARG A 173 21.99 -3.50 23.11
N ALA A 174 22.78 -4.06 22.19
CA ALA A 174 23.47 -5.32 22.38
C ALA A 174 24.48 -5.23 23.53
N VAL A 175 25.33 -4.18 23.54
CA VAL A 175 26.31 -3.94 24.61
C VAL A 175 25.61 -3.80 25.97
N GLN A 176 24.52 -3.04 26.06
CA GLN A 176 23.74 -2.89 27.30
C GLN A 176 23.12 -4.22 27.77
N ARG A 177 22.67 -5.07 26.85
CA ARG A 177 22.16 -6.41 27.18
C ARG A 177 23.27 -7.32 27.70
N TRP A 178 24.43 -7.33 27.05
CA TRP A 178 25.60 -8.08 27.49
C TRP A 178 26.09 -7.65 28.87
N ARG A 179 26.19 -6.34 29.11
CA ARG A 179 26.54 -5.81 30.44
C ARG A 179 25.58 -6.31 31.52
N ARG A 180 24.27 -6.26 31.28
CA ARG A 180 23.26 -6.76 32.23
C ARG A 180 23.40 -8.26 32.47
N LEU A 181 23.63 -9.05 31.42
CA LEU A 181 23.83 -10.49 31.54
C LEU A 181 25.07 -10.82 32.38
N LEU A 182 26.20 -10.17 32.12
CA LEU A 182 27.44 -10.41 32.87
C LEU A 182 27.29 -10.03 34.34
N ILE A 183 26.63 -8.90 34.64
CA ILE A 183 26.32 -8.50 36.02
C ILE A 183 25.42 -9.55 36.69
N ALA A 184 24.37 -10.03 36.01
CA ALA A 184 23.47 -11.05 36.55
C ALA A 184 24.18 -12.37 36.81
N LEU A 185 25.06 -12.82 35.90
CA LEU A 185 25.87 -14.03 36.09
C LEU A 185 26.84 -13.89 37.26
N ARG A 186 27.48 -12.72 37.41
CA ARG A 186 28.38 -12.45 38.53
C ARG A 186 27.64 -12.50 39.87
N VAL A 187 26.51 -11.81 39.97
CA VAL A 187 25.65 -11.82 41.16
C VAL A 187 25.19 -13.24 41.48
N ARG A 188 24.80 -14.02 40.46
CA ARG A 188 24.40 -15.41 40.66
C ARG A 188 25.53 -16.27 41.24
N ALA A 189 26.73 -16.16 40.67
CA ALA A 189 27.90 -16.91 41.15
C ALA A 189 28.28 -16.52 42.59
N GLU A 190 28.18 -15.24 42.95
CA GLU A 190 28.44 -14.76 44.32
C GLU A 190 27.43 -15.32 45.33
N ILE A 191 26.14 -15.30 44.96
CA ILE A 191 25.07 -15.92 45.75
C ILE A 191 25.34 -17.41 45.95
N ASP A 192 25.62 -18.16 44.87
CA ASP A 192 25.87 -19.60 44.93
C ASP A 192 27.09 -19.92 45.84
N SER A 193 28.16 -19.12 45.77
CA SER A 193 29.33 -19.28 46.65
C SER A 193 29.05 -19.00 48.13
N THR A 194 28.19 -18.02 48.42
CA THR A 194 27.81 -17.66 49.79
C THR A 194 26.96 -18.77 50.41
N PHE A 195 26.02 -19.34 49.64
CA PHE A 195 25.23 -20.48 50.11
C PHE A 195 26.06 -21.75 50.29
N ALA A 196 27.02 -22.03 49.40
CA ALA A 196 27.93 -23.16 49.54
C ALA A 196 28.81 -23.06 50.81
N SER A 197 29.39 -21.89 51.08
CA SER A 197 30.20 -21.67 52.28
C SER A 197 29.37 -21.75 53.58
N ARG A 198 28.10 -21.32 53.55
CA ARG A 198 27.19 -21.38 54.71
C ARG A 198 26.73 -22.82 55.01
N SER A 199 26.50 -23.64 53.98
CA SER A 199 26.23 -25.09 54.13
C SER A 199 27.40 -25.84 54.77
N SER A 200 28.65 -25.46 54.45
CA SER A 200 29.84 -26.09 55.04
C SER A 200 30.08 -25.75 56.52
N ARG A 201 29.54 -24.64 57.03
CA ARG A 201 29.64 -24.24 58.45
C ARG A 201 28.59 -24.89 59.36
N SER A 202 27.54 -25.47 58.80
CA SER A 202 26.47 -26.16 59.54
C SER A 202 26.77 -27.63 59.86
N THR A 203 27.94 -28.17 59.50
CA THR A 203 28.33 -29.58 59.78
C THR A 203 29.21 -29.74 61.02
N THR A 204 29.16 -28.81 61.98
CA THR A 204 29.79 -29.01 63.30
C THR A 204 28.91 -29.93 64.16
N THR A 205 29.24 -31.22 64.10
CA THR A 205 28.98 -32.32 65.05
C THR A 205 28.12 -31.98 66.28
N PHE A 206 26.87 -32.47 66.29
CA PHE A 206 26.15 -32.77 67.52
C PHE A 206 26.58 -34.15 68.01
N THR A 207 27.47 -34.21 68.99
CA THR A 207 27.74 -35.42 69.78
C THR A 207 26.66 -35.52 70.85
N THR A 208 25.75 -36.48 70.72
CA THR A 208 24.77 -36.83 71.75
C THR A 208 25.43 -37.63 72.86
N PRO A 209 25.27 -37.27 74.15
CA PRO A 209 25.70 -38.14 75.24
C PRO A 209 24.69 -39.27 75.43
N ASN A 210 25.22 -40.47 75.57
CA ASN A 210 24.50 -41.71 75.81
C ASN A 210 24.15 -41.79 77.31
N THR A 211 22.87 -41.68 77.67
CA THR A 211 22.42 -41.85 79.07
C THR A 211 21.65 -43.16 79.19
N THR A 212 22.26 -44.12 79.88
CA THR A 212 21.73 -45.43 80.21
C THR A 212 20.79 -45.34 81.42
N PHE A 213 19.63 -45.98 81.34
CA PHE A 213 18.67 -46.12 82.43
C PHE A 213 19.13 -47.20 83.43
N TYR A 214 19.02 -46.89 84.72
CA TYR A 214 18.77 -47.83 85.81
C TYR A 214 17.67 -47.27 86.70
#